data_AF-A0A7S0QIK8-F1
#
_entry.id   AF-A0A7S0QIK8-F1
#
_cell.length_a   1.000
_cell.length_b   1.000
_cell.length_c   1.000
_cell.angle_alpha   90.00
_cell.angle_beta   90.00
_cell.angle_gamma   90.00
#
_symmetry.space_group_name_H-M   'P 1'
#
loop_
_entity.id
_entity.type
_entity.pdbx_description
1 polymer ?
#
loop_
_entity_poly.entity_id
_entity_poly.type
_entity_poly.pdbx_seq_one_letter_code
_entity_poly.pdbx_strand_id
1 'polypeptide(L)'
;VKLFPKRVVYFPAYELLIDDLRDYRFYAEDMLHPSPLAVDYVWEQLQAACFSPQCRPVFRRLEALRAALLHRPADPESAGYRDLMQRLAVQLAELGRLHPHMEALLAAERAVVAGALLAAER
;
A
#
# COMPACT_ATOMS: atom_id res chain seq x y z
N VAL A 1 4.01 7.71 -28.01
CA VAL A 1 4.51 6.42 -27.47
C VAL A 1 5.41 5.63 -28.47
N LYS A 2 5.55 6.02 -29.75
CA LYS A 2 6.34 5.25 -30.75
C LYS A 2 7.88 5.29 -30.63
N LEU A 3 8.45 6.10 -29.74
CA LEU A 3 9.90 6.29 -29.68
C LEU A 3 10.65 5.16 -28.93
N PHE A 4 9.99 4.42 -28.03
CA PHE A 4 10.61 3.34 -27.25
C PHE A 4 9.67 2.16 -26.99
N PRO A 5 9.21 1.44 -28.04
CA PRO A 5 8.17 0.42 -27.93
C PRO A 5 8.53 -0.77 -27.01
N LYS A 6 9.81 -0.97 -26.68
CA LYS A 6 10.28 -2.02 -25.75
C LYS A 6 10.60 -1.53 -24.33
N ARG A 7 10.52 -0.23 -24.06
CA ARG A 7 10.85 0.36 -22.75
C ARG A 7 9.68 1.11 -22.11
N VAL A 8 8.65 1.41 -22.89
CA VAL A 8 7.46 2.13 -22.43
C VAL A 8 6.25 1.29 -22.78
N VAL A 9 5.48 0.93 -21.75
CA VAL A 9 4.23 0.21 -21.89
C VAL A 9 3.12 1.16 -21.44
N TYR A 10 2.06 1.26 -22.25
CA TYR A 10 0.88 2.02 -21.88
C TYR A 10 -0.03 1.16 -21.00
N PHE A 11 -0.40 1.67 -19.83
CA PHE A 11 -1.44 1.11 -18.98
C PHE A 11 -2.74 1.93 -19.19
N PRO A 12 -3.85 1.30 -19.59
CA PRO A 12 -5.06 2.01 -20.04
C PRO A 12 -5.93 2.52 -18.89
N ALA A 13 -5.36 3.24 -17.92
CA ALA A 13 -6.09 3.73 -16.74
C ALA A 13 -7.26 4.67 -17.11
N TYR A 14 -7.08 5.49 -18.14
CA TYR A 14 -8.11 6.42 -18.61
C TYR A 14 -9.28 5.66 -19.23
N GLU A 15 -9.01 4.71 -20.12
CA GLU A 15 -10.02 3.86 -20.76
C GLU A 15 -10.77 3.02 -19.74
N LEU A 16 -10.09 2.44 -18.74
CA LEU A 16 -10.76 1.74 -17.64
C LEU A 16 -11.78 2.64 -16.93
N LEU A 17 -11.47 3.93 -16.72
CA LEU A 17 -12.41 4.86 -16.09
C LEU A 17 -13.57 5.25 -17.01
N ILE A 18 -13.30 5.53 -18.29
CA ILE A 18 -14.33 6.06 -19.19
C ILE A 18 -15.19 4.99 -19.87
N ASP A 19 -14.67 3.76 -20.02
CA ASP A 19 -15.35 2.68 -20.74
C ASP A 19 -15.96 1.67 -19.76
N ASP A 20 -15.20 1.24 -18.74
CA ASP A 20 -15.68 0.22 -17.79
C ASP A 20 -16.39 0.84 -16.58
N LEU A 21 -15.90 1.99 -16.09
CA LEU A 21 -16.37 2.64 -14.85
C LEU A 21 -17.15 3.94 -15.09
N ARG A 22 -17.91 4.02 -16.19
CA ARG A 22 -18.63 5.25 -16.59
C ARG A 22 -19.76 5.67 -15.65
N ASP A 23 -20.37 4.74 -14.95
CA ASP A 23 -21.52 5.01 -14.07
C ASP A 23 -21.14 5.99 -12.96
N TYR A 24 -22.02 6.94 -12.66
CA TYR A 24 -21.82 7.96 -11.62
C TYR A 24 -21.45 7.40 -10.25
N ARG A 25 -21.83 6.16 -9.92
CA ARG A 25 -21.41 5.49 -8.67
C ARG A 25 -19.89 5.34 -8.53
N PHE A 26 -19.15 5.41 -9.64
CA PHE A 26 -17.70 5.32 -9.68
C PHE A 26 -17.00 6.66 -9.57
N TYR A 27 -17.75 7.75 -9.35
CA TYR A 27 -17.22 9.07 -9.09
C TYR A 27 -17.50 9.45 -7.63
N ALA A 28 -16.60 10.25 -7.05
CA ALA A 28 -16.77 10.84 -5.75
C ALA A 28 -17.89 11.89 -5.76
N GLU A 29 -18.21 12.46 -4.59
CA GLU A 29 -19.30 13.44 -4.44
C GLU A 29 -19.13 14.68 -5.34
N ASP A 30 -17.89 15.02 -5.69
CA ASP A 30 -17.59 16.12 -6.60
C ASP A 30 -17.83 15.79 -8.09
N MET A 31 -18.18 14.55 -8.42
CA MET A 31 -18.44 14.07 -9.78
C MET A 31 -17.24 14.17 -10.73
N LEU A 32 -16.05 14.45 -10.21
CA LEU A 32 -14.82 14.63 -10.98
C LEU A 32 -13.80 13.54 -10.66
N HIS A 33 -13.62 13.24 -9.38
CA HIS A 33 -12.64 12.26 -8.95
C HIS A 33 -13.21 10.85 -8.97
N PRO A 34 -12.40 9.81 -9.23
CA PRO A 34 -12.82 8.43 -9.04
C PRO A 34 -13.21 8.19 -7.59
N SER A 35 -14.29 7.42 -7.37
CA SER A 35 -14.66 6.95 -6.04
C SER A 35 -13.63 5.93 -5.53
N PRO A 36 -13.59 5.65 -4.21
CA PRO A 36 -12.67 4.64 -3.66
C PRO A 36 -12.76 3.28 -4.37
N LEU A 37 -13.98 2.84 -4.71
CA LEU A 37 -14.20 1.61 -5.46
C LEU A 37 -13.57 1.64 -6.86
N ALA A 38 -13.63 2.77 -7.54
CA ALA A 38 -12.99 2.95 -8.85
C ALA A 38 -11.46 2.95 -8.74
N VAL A 39 -10.92 3.59 -7.70
CA VAL A 39 -9.47 3.56 -7.41
C VAL A 39 -9.00 2.14 -7.16
N ASP A 40 -9.71 1.38 -6.33
CA ASP A 40 -9.38 -0.01 -6.01
C ASP A 40 -9.40 -0.89 -7.27
N TYR A 41 -10.42 -0.74 -8.12
CA TYR A 41 -10.49 -1.47 -9.38
C TYR A 41 -9.31 -1.17 -10.31
N VAL A 42 -8.99 0.12 -10.53
CA VAL A 42 -7.85 0.49 -11.38
C VAL A 42 -6.53 0.00 -10.77
N TRP A 43 -6.41 0.02 -9.44
CA TRP A 43 -5.25 -0.53 -8.73
C TRP A 43 -5.09 -2.03 -8.95
N GLU A 44 -6.17 -2.82 -8.88
CA GLU A 44 -6.15 -4.25 -9.19
C GLU A 44 -5.68 -4.53 -10.63
N GLN A 45 -6.19 -3.77 -11.60
CA GLN A 45 -5.80 -3.89 -13.01
C GLN A 45 -4.33 -3.51 -13.22
N LEU A 46 -3.85 -2.47 -12.53
CA LEU A 46 -2.44 -2.07 -12.58
C LEU A 46 -1.54 -3.16 -12.01
N GLN A 47 -1.88 -3.72 -10.85
CA GLN A 47 -1.15 -4.84 -10.28
C GLN A 47 -1.14 -6.04 -11.23
N ALA A 48 -2.27 -6.33 -11.86
CA ALA A 48 -2.36 -7.43 -12.83
C ALA A 48 -1.42 -7.24 -14.04
N ALA A 49 -1.34 -6.02 -14.55
CA ALA A 49 -0.55 -5.68 -15.73
C ALA A 49 0.96 -5.48 -15.44
N CYS A 50 1.30 -4.93 -14.27
CA CYS A 50 2.66 -4.49 -13.97
C CYS A 50 3.42 -5.39 -13.00
N PHE A 51 2.74 -6.19 -12.16
CA PHE A 51 3.43 -6.97 -11.14
C PHE A 51 3.79 -8.36 -11.65
N SER A 52 5.06 -8.73 -11.47
CA SER A 52 5.49 -10.12 -11.64
C SER A 52 4.82 -11.03 -10.59
N PRO A 53 4.71 -12.34 -10.86
CA PRO A 53 4.15 -13.30 -9.89
C PRO A 53 4.86 -13.26 -8.53
N GLN A 54 6.17 -12.99 -8.52
CA GLN A 54 6.98 -12.89 -7.30
C GLN A 54 6.73 -11.60 -6.53
N CYS A 55 6.29 -10.52 -7.19
CA CYS A 55 6.00 -9.23 -6.58
C CYS A 55 4.72 -9.25 -5.74
N ARG A 56 3.70 -9.98 -6.21
CA ARG A 56 2.36 -10.06 -5.58
C ARG A 56 2.37 -10.46 -4.09
N PRO A 57 3.06 -11.54 -3.66
CA PRO A 57 3.07 -11.91 -2.23
C PRO A 57 3.80 -10.87 -1.36
N VAL A 58 4.84 -10.22 -1.90
CA VAL A 58 5.59 -9.18 -1.19
C VAL A 58 4.70 -7.96 -0.95
N PHE A 59 3.98 -7.51 -1.98
CA PHE A 59 3.06 -6.37 -1.86
C PHE A 59 1.88 -6.67 -0.94
N ARG A 60 1.28 -7.86 -1.02
CA ARG A 60 0.22 -8.25 -0.07
C ARG A 60 0.69 -8.22 1.39
N ARG A 61 1.91 -8.68 1.66
CA ARG A 61 2.51 -8.59 3.00
C ARG A 61 2.69 -7.13 3.43
N LEU A 62 3.13 -6.26 2.52
CA LEU A 62 3.28 -4.82 2.79
C LEU A 62 1.93 -4.14 3.03
N GLU A 63 0.89 -4.44 2.25
CA GLU A 63 -0.46 -3.91 2.44
C GLU A 63 -1.04 -4.31 3.80
N ALA A 64 -0.88 -5.58 4.21
CA ALA A 64 -1.30 -6.04 5.53
C ALA A 64 -0.56 -5.32 6.67
N LEU A 65 0.75 -5.11 6.52
CA LEU A 65 1.55 -4.32 7.47
C LEU A 65 1.04 -2.89 7.58
N ARG A 66 0.81 -2.22 6.44
CA ARG A 66 0.30 -0.84 6.40
C ARG A 66 -1.08 -0.73 7.03
N ALA A 67 -1.98 -1.66 6.73
CA ALA A 67 -3.31 -1.68 7.32
C ALA A 67 -3.24 -1.83 8.85
N ALA A 68 -2.36 -2.69 9.36
CA ALA A 68 -2.15 -2.85 10.81
C ALA A 68 -1.58 -1.58 11.46
N LEU A 69 -0.67 -0.87 10.77
CA LEU A 69 -0.06 0.38 11.27
C LEU A 69 -1.03 1.58 11.24
N LEU A 70 -1.97 1.61 10.31
CA LEU A 70 -3.00 2.65 10.23
C LEU A 70 -4.07 2.51 11.31
N HIS A 71 -4.14 1.34 11.97
CA HIS A 71 -5.11 1.12 13.04
C HIS A 71 -4.79 2.00 14.25
N ARG A 72 -5.73 2.88 14.62
CA ARG A 72 -5.61 3.71 15.82
C ARG A 72 -5.94 2.88 17.06
N PRO A 73 -4.99 2.63 17.99
CA PRO A 73 -5.28 1.88 19.20
C PRO A 73 -6.22 2.65 20.13
N ALA A 74 -7.07 1.92 20.85
CA ALA A 74 -7.91 2.50 21.91
C ALA A 74 -7.08 2.89 23.14
N ASP A 75 -6.09 2.07 23.49
CA ASP A 75 -5.11 2.31 24.55
C ASP A 75 -3.68 2.09 24.01
N PRO A 76 -2.97 3.18 23.66
CA PRO A 76 -1.58 3.13 23.19
C PRO A 76 -0.57 2.61 24.22
N GLU A 77 -0.89 2.60 25.51
CA GLU A 77 0.02 2.14 26.57
C GLU A 77 -0.20 0.65 26.93
N SER A 78 -1.27 0.06 26.40
CA SER A 78 -1.61 -1.33 26.66
C SER A 78 -0.48 -2.28 26.26
N ALA A 79 -0.29 -3.34 27.05
CA ALA A 79 0.68 -4.39 26.74
C ALA A 79 0.39 -5.04 25.37
N GLY A 80 -0.89 -5.19 25.00
CA GLY A 80 -1.30 -5.75 23.71
C GLY A 80 -0.89 -4.89 22.51
N TYR A 81 -0.99 -3.56 22.63
CA TYR A 81 -0.51 -2.68 21.57
C TYR A 81 1.02 -2.71 21.44
N ARG A 82 1.74 -2.75 22.57
CA ARG A 82 3.21 -2.89 22.57
C ARG A 82 3.66 -4.20 21.90
N ASP A 83 3.04 -5.32 22.26
CA ASP A 83 3.30 -6.62 21.63
C ASP A 83 3.03 -6.59 20.12
N LEU A 84 1.94 -5.92 19.69
CA LEU A 84 1.63 -5.74 18.28
C LEU A 84 2.74 -4.94 17.58
N MET A 85 3.15 -3.80 18.13
CA MET A 85 4.20 -2.96 17.53
C MET A 85 5.54 -3.69 17.42
N GLN A 86 5.91 -4.48 18.44
CA GLN A 86 7.12 -5.32 18.39
C GLN A 86 7.03 -6.37 17.27
N ARG A 87 5.89 -7.04 17.11
CA ARG A 87 5.69 -8.01 16.02
C ARG A 87 5.79 -7.34 14.64
N LEU A 88 5.19 -6.17 14.47
CA LEU A 88 5.27 -5.40 13.22
C LEU A 88 6.71 -4.93 12.96
N ALA A 89 7.47 -4.54 13.98
CA ALA A 89 8.89 -4.18 13.87
C ALA A 89 9.72 -5.34 13.29
N VAL A 90 9.53 -6.55 13.83
CA VAL A 90 10.22 -7.76 13.35
C VAL A 90 9.84 -8.05 11.90
N GLN A 91 8.56 -7.96 11.55
CA GLN A 91 8.09 -8.21 10.20
C GLN A 91 8.64 -7.19 9.18
N LEU A 92 8.75 -5.91 9.55
CA LEU A 92 9.36 -4.86 8.73
C LEU A 92 10.86 -5.07 8.55
N ALA A 93 11.57 -5.44 9.63
CA ALA A 93 13.00 -5.73 9.56
C ALA A 93 13.29 -6.93 8.65
N GLU A 94 12.48 -7.99 8.75
CA GLU A 94 12.59 -9.16 7.88
C GLU A 94 12.33 -8.80 6.41
N LEU A 95 11.29 -8.00 6.14
CA LEU A 95 10.94 -7.54 4.80
C LEU A 95 12.08 -6.70 4.18
N GLY A 96 12.65 -5.77 4.93
CA GLY A 96 13.79 -4.96 4.47
C GLY A 96 15.04 -5.80 4.20
N ARG A 97 15.30 -6.82 5.04
CA ARG A 97 16.42 -7.76 4.83
C ARG A 97 16.25 -8.59 3.55
N LEU A 98 15.03 -9.06 3.27
CA LEU A 98 14.72 -9.85 2.08
C LEU A 98 14.68 -8.99 0.81
N HIS A 99 14.33 -7.70 0.93
CA HIS A 99 14.20 -6.78 -0.19
C HIS A 99 14.93 -5.45 0.06
N PRO A 100 16.27 -5.42 0.00
CA PRO A 100 17.06 -4.21 0.32
C PRO A 100 16.73 -2.98 -0.56
N HIS A 101 16.22 -3.20 -1.77
CA HIS A 101 15.79 -2.13 -2.68
C HIS A 101 14.51 -1.42 -2.23
N MET A 102 13.77 -1.98 -1.25
CA MET A 102 12.58 -1.38 -0.67
C MET A 102 12.88 -0.51 0.55
N GLU A 103 14.14 -0.33 0.96
CA GLU A 103 14.47 0.35 2.22
C GLU A 103 13.87 1.76 2.31
N ALA A 104 13.94 2.54 1.23
CA ALA A 104 13.33 3.86 1.17
C ALA A 104 11.79 3.82 1.25
N LEU A 105 11.16 2.77 0.71
CA LEU A 105 9.71 2.58 0.74
C LEU A 105 9.20 2.23 2.15
N LEU A 106 10.04 1.58 2.97
CA LEU A 106 9.70 1.12 4.32
C LEU A 106 10.01 2.16 5.41
N ALA A 107 10.61 3.29 5.05
CA ALA A 107 11.11 4.28 6.00
C ALA A 107 9.99 4.88 6.87
N ALA A 108 8.83 5.17 6.25
CA ALA A 108 7.68 5.74 6.96
C ALA A 108 7.10 4.75 7.97
N GLU A 109 6.93 3.49 7.58
CA GLU A 109 6.39 2.42 8.41
C GLU A 109 7.32 2.15 9.60
N ARG A 110 8.64 2.12 9.37
CA ARG A 110 9.64 2.00 10.44
C ARG A 110 9.58 3.16 11.43
N ALA A 111 9.40 4.39 10.94
CA ALA A 111 9.30 5.57 11.79
C ALA A 111 8.05 5.53 12.69
N VAL A 112 6.91 5.07 12.16
CA VAL A 112 5.67 4.88 12.94
C VAL A 112 5.90 3.88 14.08
N VAL A 113 6.48 2.72 13.77
CA VAL A 113 6.73 1.69 14.79
C VAL A 113 7.75 2.15 15.83
N ALA A 114 8.83 2.80 15.41
CA ALA A 114 9.82 3.34 16.34
C ALA A 114 9.21 4.38 17.28
N GLY A 115 8.36 5.27 16.77
CA GLY A 115 7.65 6.26 17.59
C GLY A 115 6.74 5.61 18.63
N ALA A 116 6.01 4.56 18.26
CA ALA A 116 5.12 3.84 19.16
C ALA A 116 5.91 3.09 20.26
N LEU A 117 7.05 2.50 19.94
CA LEU A 117 7.90 1.80 20.91
C LEU A 117 8.59 2.78 21.88
N LEU A 118 9.00 3.95 21.41
CA LEU A 118 9.61 4.98 22.27
C LEU A 118 8.60 5.63 23.23
N ALA A 119 7.33 5.75 22.83
CA ALA A 119 6.26 6.25 23.71
C ALA A 119 6.03 5.32 24.90
N ALA A 120 6.08 4.01 24.65
CA ALA A 120 5.87 2.94 25.62
C ALA A 120 6.97 2.78 26.69
N GLU A 121 8.13 3.44 26.54
CA GLU A 121 9.26 3.40 27.48
C GLU A 121 9.26 4.57 28.47
N ARG A 122 8.28 5.49 28.38
CA ARG A 122 8.12 6.67 29.25
C ARG A 122 7.10 6.42 30.36
#